data_AF-A0A413QYJ3-F1
#
_entry.id   AF-A0A413QYJ3-F1
#
_cell.length_a   1.000
_cell.length_b   1.000
_cell.length_c   1.000
_cell.angle_alpha   90.00
_cell.angle_beta   90.00
_cell.angle_gamma   90.00
#
_symmetry.space_group_name_H-M   'P 1'
#
loop_
_entity.id
_entity.type
_entity.pdbx_description
1 polymer ?
#
loop_
_entity_poly.entity_id
_entity_poly.type
_entity_poly.pdbx_seq_one_letter_code
_entity_poly.pdbx_strand_id
1 'polypeptide(L)'
;MKSKIATAFAAVLTLGAASAFAANPFVDVPTDSWAYKSVVELADAGVIQGVDGSYFQGERNITRYEAAEMTAKAMAHMDKASVEQRALINKLADEYADELNSLGVRVSNLEKKVGNVKLTGDARVRYRYQQGGKENDDSWDYRVRLRATTKVNDKTTVKYGLSTDSVAFSDNETASSDNGDVYTDRAEVETKLGNFKINAGRTEKYIMGNAYGLNYGDVFDRAQLQYKNDNFAVTAGYGKFKINGSDKTFAGDDDKGIDGVKTGYGEIEGFFGNGSKVGVYYNDFTRAGGKNSGDSFMGDDLWGAYVSYNFGSKWNLLVNYEKVNLTNGYKTINNDDNANLWIAQLTYGKAIKSQPGTWSAWVEYLNVEDGAYLGGSTNSWRFDKKALGNIESWGVGGSYVVAKNAQFNVYQTFASKWKDHKKNAADPEEQTRAEFVFVF
;
A
#
# COMPACT_ATOMS: atom_id res chain seq x y z
N MET A 1 -11.80 -12.05 35.82
CA MET A 1 -12.37 -10.98 34.95
C MET A 1 -13.53 -10.20 35.60
N LYS A 2 -13.73 -10.23 36.93
CA LYS A 2 -14.94 -9.65 37.56
C LYS A 2 -14.78 -8.25 38.18
N SER A 3 -13.57 -7.68 38.23
CA SER A 3 -13.34 -6.36 38.89
C SER A 3 -13.02 -5.21 37.92
N LYS A 4 -12.86 -5.45 36.62
CA LYS A 4 -12.47 -4.40 35.65
C LYS A 4 -13.64 -3.71 34.94
N ILE A 5 -14.85 -4.29 35.00
CA ILE A 5 -16.04 -3.78 34.30
C ILE A 5 -16.77 -2.72 35.15
N ALA A 6 -16.81 -2.90 36.48
CA ALA A 6 -17.34 -1.88 37.39
C ALA A 6 -16.48 -0.59 37.40
N THR A 7 -15.17 -0.71 37.22
CA THR A 7 -14.25 0.44 37.11
C THR A 7 -14.44 1.24 35.81
N ALA A 8 -15.02 0.63 34.76
CA ALA A 8 -15.30 1.32 33.49
C ALA A 8 -16.49 2.28 33.60
N PHE A 9 -17.48 2.00 34.46
CA PHE A 9 -18.56 2.93 34.77
C PHE A 9 -18.12 4.08 35.69
N ALA A 10 -17.12 3.85 36.55
CA ALA A 10 -16.67 4.82 37.56
C ALA A 10 -15.63 5.85 37.06
N ALA A 11 -15.07 5.70 35.85
CA ALA A 11 -13.87 6.46 35.44
C ALA A 11 -14.09 7.60 34.43
N VAL A 12 -15.30 7.86 33.91
CA VAL A 12 -15.45 8.76 32.76
C VAL A 12 -16.68 9.66 32.85
N LEU A 13 -16.45 10.94 32.54
CA LEU A 13 -17.37 12.10 32.51
C LEU A 13 -17.37 12.95 33.79
N THR A 14 -16.30 13.71 33.97
CA THR A 14 -16.37 15.06 34.54
C THR A 14 -16.38 16.04 33.38
N LEU A 15 -17.54 16.53 32.97
CA LEU A 15 -17.61 17.64 32.02
C LEU A 15 -17.31 18.96 32.76
N GLY A 16 -16.60 19.86 32.07
CA GLY A 16 -16.28 21.19 32.57
C GLY A 16 -17.56 21.99 32.82
N ALA A 17 -17.59 22.71 33.95
CA ALA A 17 -18.76 23.35 34.52
C ALA A 17 -19.36 24.46 33.63
N ALA A 18 -20.69 24.49 33.56
CA ALA A 18 -21.47 25.71 33.54
C ALA A 18 -22.63 25.53 34.54
N SER A 19 -22.58 26.31 35.62
CA SER A 19 -23.49 26.21 36.76
C SER A 19 -24.91 26.65 36.40
N ALA A 20 -25.82 25.68 36.33
CA ALA A 20 -27.22 25.89 36.65
C ALA A 20 -27.54 24.95 37.82
N PHE A 21 -28.09 25.47 38.92
CA PHE A 21 -28.57 24.64 40.01
C PHE A 21 -29.80 23.85 39.53
N ALA A 22 -29.57 22.72 38.88
CA ALA A 22 -30.59 21.71 38.65
C ALA A 22 -31.04 21.16 40.02
N ALA A 23 -32.34 20.96 40.20
CA ALA A 23 -32.86 20.25 41.36
C ALA A 23 -32.18 18.87 41.43
N ASN A 24 -31.70 18.45 42.61
CA ASN A 24 -31.03 17.17 42.78
C ASN A 24 -31.96 16.05 42.25
N PRO A 25 -31.57 15.32 41.18
CA PRO A 25 -32.43 14.33 40.56
C PRO A 25 -32.63 13.09 41.42
N PHE A 26 -31.77 12.84 42.42
CA PHE A 26 -31.83 11.64 43.26
C PHE A 26 -31.66 11.94 44.75
N VAL A 27 -32.59 11.46 45.57
CA VAL A 27 -32.66 11.68 47.02
C VAL A 27 -31.49 11.02 47.76
N ASP A 28 -30.99 9.90 47.24
CA ASP A 28 -29.92 9.08 47.83
C ASP A 28 -28.52 9.41 47.27
N VAL A 29 -28.38 10.51 46.53
CA VAL A 29 -27.08 11.02 46.10
C VAL A 29 -26.89 12.42 46.70
N PRO A 30 -26.31 12.51 47.90
CA PRO A 30 -26.02 13.78 48.56
C PRO A 30 -25.09 14.68 47.74
N THR A 31 -25.23 15.99 47.85
CA THR A 31 -24.43 17.00 47.11
C THR A 31 -22.94 16.95 47.43
N ASP A 32 -22.56 16.39 48.58
CA ASP A 32 -21.18 16.17 49.03
C ASP A 32 -20.62 14.79 48.65
N SER A 33 -21.40 13.95 47.96
CA SER A 33 -20.94 12.65 47.47
C SER A 33 -19.93 12.80 46.33
N TRP A 34 -18.90 11.94 46.33
CA TRP A 34 -17.90 11.85 45.26
C TRP A 34 -18.54 11.60 43.88
N ALA A 35 -19.68 10.91 43.85
CA ALA A 35 -20.39 10.55 42.63
C ALA A 35 -21.40 11.61 42.19
N TYR A 36 -21.72 12.60 43.04
CA TYR A 36 -22.82 13.55 42.82
C TYR A 36 -22.75 14.20 41.44
N LYS A 37 -21.60 14.82 41.13
CA LYS A 37 -21.42 15.53 39.85
C LYS A 37 -21.63 14.62 38.64
N SER A 38 -21.00 13.43 38.63
CA SER A 38 -21.10 12.51 37.49
C SER A 38 -22.50 11.91 37.35
N VAL A 39 -23.16 11.60 38.47
CA VAL A 39 -24.54 11.08 38.44
C VAL A 39 -25.52 12.13 37.93
N VAL A 40 -25.43 13.37 38.43
CA VAL A 40 -26.30 14.46 37.94
C VAL A 40 -26.06 14.74 36.46
N GLU A 41 -24.80 14.83 36.02
CA GLU A 41 -24.48 15.05 34.59
C GLU A 41 -25.04 13.94 33.69
N LEU A 42 -24.93 12.67 34.12
CA LEU A 42 -25.47 11.54 33.36
C LEU A 42 -27.01 11.51 33.37
N ALA A 43 -27.65 11.95 34.45
CA ALA A 43 -29.10 12.04 34.54
C ALA A 43 -29.65 13.17 33.67
N ASP A 44 -29.01 14.34 33.70
CA ASP A 44 -29.34 15.48 32.84
C ASP A 44 -29.13 15.15 31.36
N ALA A 45 -28.09 14.35 31.05
CA ALA A 45 -27.87 13.82 29.72
C ALA A 45 -28.83 12.68 29.33
N GLY A 46 -29.75 12.27 30.22
CA GLY A 46 -30.72 11.20 29.98
C GLY A 46 -30.09 9.81 29.85
N VAL A 47 -28.83 9.64 30.25
CA VAL A 47 -28.08 8.36 30.15
C VAL A 47 -28.47 7.40 31.27
N ILE A 48 -28.71 7.94 32.46
CA ILE A 48 -29.18 7.17 33.62
C ILE A 48 -30.57 7.63 34.05
N GLN A 49 -31.37 6.69 34.54
CA GLN A 49 -32.66 6.96 35.17
C GLN A 49 -32.68 6.21 36.50
N GLY A 50 -33.15 6.88 37.56
CA GLY A 50 -33.29 6.27 38.88
C GLY A 50 -34.30 5.12 38.84
N VAL A 51 -34.23 4.23 39.82
CA VAL A 51 -35.02 2.99 39.89
C VAL A 51 -36.53 3.28 39.92
N ASP A 52 -36.93 4.39 40.54
CA ASP A 52 -38.31 4.88 40.65
C ASP A 52 -38.45 6.35 40.25
N GLY A 53 -37.42 6.91 39.59
CA GLY A 53 -37.34 8.32 39.23
C GLY A 53 -36.96 9.27 40.37
N SER A 54 -36.71 8.77 41.60
CA SER A 54 -36.27 9.58 42.74
C SER A 54 -35.05 9.01 43.48
N TYR A 55 -34.74 7.72 43.32
CA TYR A 55 -33.56 7.07 43.90
C TYR A 55 -32.64 6.49 42.82
N PHE A 56 -31.33 6.74 42.93
CA PHE A 56 -30.31 6.20 42.03
C PHE A 56 -29.90 4.76 42.39
N GLN A 57 -29.76 4.48 43.69
CA GLN A 57 -29.28 3.21 44.26
C GLN A 57 -27.93 2.74 43.70
N GLY A 58 -26.90 3.58 43.80
CA GLY A 58 -25.59 3.34 43.18
C GLY A 58 -24.86 2.05 43.61
N GLU A 59 -25.20 1.47 44.76
CA GLU A 59 -24.64 0.21 45.26
C GLU A 59 -25.43 -1.03 44.79
N ARG A 60 -26.53 -0.85 44.04
CA ARG A 60 -27.35 -1.95 43.54
C ARG A 60 -26.66 -2.64 42.37
N ASN A 61 -26.71 -3.97 42.35
CA ASN A 61 -26.33 -4.74 41.16
C ASN A 61 -27.29 -4.44 40.00
N ILE A 62 -26.74 -4.05 38.86
CA ILE A 62 -27.49 -3.88 37.60
C ILE A 62 -27.42 -5.15 36.74
N THR A 63 -28.47 -5.39 35.98
CA THR A 63 -28.53 -6.47 34.98
C THR A 63 -27.77 -6.09 33.71
N ARG A 64 -27.38 -7.09 32.90
CA ARG A 64 -26.75 -6.84 31.59
C ARG A 64 -27.65 -6.03 30.65
N TYR A 65 -28.97 -6.20 30.74
CA TYR A 65 -29.94 -5.43 29.95
C TYR A 65 -30.02 -3.96 30.39
N GLU A 66 -30.02 -3.69 31.70
CA GLU A 66 -29.95 -2.31 32.22
C GLU A 66 -28.63 -1.63 31.79
N ALA A 67 -27.50 -2.36 31.84
CA ALA A 67 -26.21 -1.84 31.35
C ALA A 67 -26.22 -1.56 29.84
N ALA A 68 -26.86 -2.42 29.05
CA ALA A 68 -27.03 -2.22 27.62
C ALA A 68 -27.95 -1.03 27.30
N GLU A 69 -29.01 -0.80 28.08
CA GLU A 69 -29.88 0.37 27.95
C GLU A 69 -29.12 1.67 28.24
N MET A 70 -28.34 1.72 29.33
CA MET A 70 -27.47 2.85 29.64
C MET A 70 -26.46 3.09 28.51
N THR A 71 -25.90 2.02 27.95
CA THR A 71 -24.97 2.09 26.80
C THR A 71 -25.67 2.64 25.56
N ALA A 72 -26.89 2.20 25.25
CA ALA A 72 -27.69 2.71 24.15
C ALA A 72 -28.01 4.20 24.28
N LYS A 73 -28.37 4.65 25.49
CA LYS A 73 -28.62 6.07 25.77
C LYS A 73 -27.34 6.89 25.68
N ALA A 74 -26.21 6.38 26.17
CA ALA A 74 -24.91 7.02 25.98
C ALA A 74 -24.52 7.13 24.49
N MET A 75 -24.81 6.09 23.69
CA MET A 75 -24.60 6.11 22.23
C MET A 75 -25.44 7.21 21.55
N ALA A 76 -26.66 7.48 22.03
CA ALA A 76 -27.52 8.52 21.49
C ALA A 76 -27.02 9.95 21.76
N HIS A 77 -26.15 10.13 22.76
CA HIS A 77 -25.58 11.42 23.16
C HIS A 77 -24.07 11.55 22.86
N MET A 78 -23.54 10.70 21.97
CA MET A 78 -22.11 10.69 21.60
C MET A 78 -21.63 11.99 20.96
N ASP A 79 -22.51 12.79 20.37
CA ASP A 79 -22.19 14.10 19.81
C ASP A 79 -21.61 15.05 20.87
N LYS A 80 -22.05 14.92 22.13
CA LYS A 80 -21.59 15.72 23.27
C LYS A 80 -20.38 15.14 24.01
N ALA A 81 -19.93 13.93 23.64
CA ALA A 81 -18.81 13.25 24.29
C ALA A 81 -17.43 13.61 23.69
N SER A 82 -16.38 13.65 24.54
CA SER A 82 -14.97 13.75 24.15
C SER A 82 -14.48 12.54 23.37
N VAL A 83 -13.27 12.60 22.80
CA VAL A 83 -12.67 11.50 22.04
C VAL A 83 -12.48 10.25 22.91
N GLU A 84 -12.01 10.43 24.14
CA GLU A 84 -11.79 9.37 25.13
C GLU A 84 -13.12 8.76 25.60
N GLN A 85 -14.13 9.60 25.82
CA GLN A 85 -15.48 9.19 26.21
C GLN A 85 -16.14 8.35 25.12
N ARG A 86 -16.00 8.77 23.85
CA ARG A 86 -16.48 8.00 22.70
C ARG A 86 -15.77 6.65 22.63
N ALA A 87 -14.46 6.57 22.82
CA ALA A 87 -13.75 5.28 22.80
C ALA A 87 -14.30 4.32 23.87
N LEU A 88 -14.61 4.82 25.07
CA LEU A 88 -15.21 4.01 26.12
C LEU A 88 -16.64 3.54 25.78
N ILE A 89 -17.49 4.44 25.27
CA ILE A 89 -18.86 4.11 24.84
C ILE A 89 -18.84 3.02 23.77
N ASN A 90 -17.90 3.08 22.82
CA ASN A 90 -17.77 2.04 21.79
C ASN A 90 -17.33 0.70 22.36
N LYS A 91 -16.39 0.70 23.31
CA LYS A 91 -15.99 -0.53 24.01
C LYS A 91 -17.16 -1.17 24.77
N LEU A 92 -18.04 -0.35 25.37
CA LEU A 92 -19.27 -0.84 26.01
C LEU A 92 -20.26 -1.36 24.96
N ALA A 93 -20.40 -0.68 23.82
CA ALA A 93 -21.26 -1.12 22.72
C ALA A 93 -20.81 -2.48 22.16
N ASP A 94 -19.50 -2.74 22.09
CA ASP A 94 -18.95 -4.04 21.70
C ASP A 94 -19.24 -5.13 22.77
N GLU A 95 -19.10 -4.81 24.06
CA GLU A 95 -19.33 -5.74 25.17
C GLU A 95 -20.81 -6.15 25.33
N TYR A 96 -21.74 -5.26 24.96
CA TYR A 96 -23.18 -5.46 25.04
C TYR A 96 -23.85 -5.59 23.67
N ALA A 97 -23.11 -5.99 22.64
CA ALA A 97 -23.59 -6.00 21.25
C ALA A 97 -24.86 -6.86 21.06
N ASP A 98 -24.93 -8.03 21.71
CA ASP A 98 -26.08 -8.94 21.61
C ASP A 98 -27.34 -8.34 22.26
N GLU A 99 -27.18 -7.71 23.43
CA GLU A 99 -28.25 -7.03 24.13
C GLU A 99 -28.71 -5.77 23.37
N LEU A 100 -27.78 -5.00 22.80
CA LEU A 100 -28.08 -3.81 21.99
C LEU A 100 -28.83 -4.17 20.69
N ASN A 101 -28.46 -5.26 20.04
CA ASN A 101 -29.19 -5.79 18.89
C ASN A 101 -30.62 -6.18 19.27
N SER A 102 -30.80 -6.79 20.45
CA SER A 102 -32.12 -7.13 21.00
C SER A 102 -32.97 -5.90 21.33
N LEU A 103 -32.33 -4.78 21.69
CA LEU A 103 -32.96 -3.47 21.92
C LEU A 103 -33.23 -2.69 20.62
N GLY A 104 -32.90 -3.25 19.44
CA GLY A 104 -33.08 -2.60 18.14
C GLY A 104 -32.06 -1.48 17.86
N VAL A 105 -31.02 -1.36 18.68
CA VAL A 105 -29.97 -0.35 18.54
C VAL A 105 -28.95 -0.85 17.53
N ARG A 106 -28.90 -0.22 16.35
CA ARG A 106 -27.95 -0.61 15.28
C ARG A 106 -26.52 -0.22 15.64
N VAL A 107 -25.74 -1.18 16.15
CA VAL A 107 -24.30 -1.03 16.45
C VAL A 107 -23.44 -0.86 15.19
N SER A 108 -23.97 -1.22 14.01
CA SER A 108 -23.29 -1.15 12.71
C SER A 108 -22.79 0.25 12.30
N ASN A 109 -23.30 1.32 12.92
CA ASN A 109 -22.90 2.70 12.62
C ASN A 109 -21.76 3.23 13.51
N LEU A 110 -21.40 2.50 14.57
CA LEU A 110 -20.37 2.90 15.54
C LEU A 110 -18.98 2.41 15.15
N GLU A 111 -18.90 1.24 14.52
CA GLU A 111 -17.68 0.76 13.84
C GLU A 111 -17.18 1.74 12.75
N LYS A 112 -18.06 2.60 12.20
CA LYS A 112 -17.67 3.64 11.23
C LYS A 112 -17.09 4.91 11.86
N LYS A 113 -17.15 5.10 13.19
CA LYS A 113 -16.84 6.38 13.85
C LYS A 113 -15.70 6.34 14.88
N VAL A 114 -15.05 5.19 15.08
CA VAL A 114 -13.80 5.08 15.86
C VAL A 114 -12.66 4.79 14.90
N GLY A 115 -11.76 5.75 14.71
CA GLY A 115 -10.52 5.61 13.93
C GLY A 115 -10.71 4.94 12.57
N ASN A 116 -11.30 5.63 11.59
CA ASN A 116 -11.45 5.12 10.22
C ASN A 116 -10.12 4.88 9.46
N VAL A 117 -8.98 5.11 10.11
CA VAL A 117 -7.64 4.94 9.54
C VAL A 117 -7.08 3.57 9.89
N LYS A 118 -6.99 2.69 8.89
CA LYS A 118 -6.22 1.46 8.96
C LYS A 118 -4.74 1.78 8.72
N LEU A 119 -3.91 1.58 9.75
CA LEU A 119 -2.45 1.63 9.64
C LEU A 119 -1.90 0.22 9.38
N THR A 120 -0.98 0.11 8.43
CA THR A 120 -0.25 -1.12 8.07
C THR A 120 1.17 -0.76 7.65
N GLY A 121 2.02 -1.75 7.42
CA GLY A 121 3.35 -1.52 6.86
C GLY A 121 4.07 -2.78 6.42
N ASP A 122 5.28 -2.58 5.89
CA ASP A 122 6.24 -3.66 5.67
C ASP A 122 7.66 -3.23 5.99
N ALA A 123 8.46 -4.19 6.47
CA ALA A 123 9.90 -4.06 6.59
C ALA A 123 10.57 -5.14 5.73
N ARG A 124 11.64 -4.77 5.04
CA ARG A 124 12.46 -5.68 4.24
C ARG A 124 13.91 -5.56 4.69
N VAL A 125 14.58 -6.70 4.84
CA VAL A 125 16.06 -6.79 4.86
C VAL A 125 16.47 -7.61 3.65
N ARG A 126 17.38 -7.08 2.84
CA ARG A 126 17.74 -7.64 1.54
C ARG A 126 19.26 -7.75 1.40
N TYR A 127 19.68 -8.89 0.89
CA TYR A 127 21.02 -9.16 0.38
C TYR A 127 21.00 -9.17 -1.15
N ARG A 128 21.99 -8.55 -1.78
CA ARG A 128 22.22 -8.52 -3.23
C ARG A 128 23.70 -8.70 -3.50
N TYR A 129 24.06 -9.68 -4.31
CA TYR A 129 25.44 -9.94 -4.70
C TYR A 129 25.56 -10.01 -6.21
N GLN A 130 26.59 -9.34 -6.73
CA GLN A 130 27.03 -9.44 -8.12
C GLN A 130 28.51 -9.08 -8.13
N GLN A 131 29.33 -9.98 -8.68
CA GLN A 131 30.78 -9.76 -8.72
C GLN A 131 31.12 -8.45 -9.44
N GLY A 132 32.00 -7.65 -8.84
CA GLY A 132 32.40 -6.34 -9.37
C GLY A 132 31.31 -5.26 -9.37
N GLY A 133 30.13 -5.52 -8.80
CA GLY A 133 29.01 -4.57 -8.74
C GLY A 133 28.42 -4.38 -7.34
N LYS A 134 28.16 -5.48 -6.62
CA LYS A 134 27.60 -5.48 -5.26
C LYS A 134 28.29 -6.55 -4.42
N GLU A 135 29.14 -6.13 -3.50
CA GLU A 135 29.97 -7.00 -2.66
C GLU A 135 29.95 -6.51 -1.20
N ASN A 136 30.46 -7.30 -0.26
CA ASN A 136 30.64 -6.91 1.14
C ASN A 136 29.37 -6.30 1.80
N ASP A 137 29.52 -5.20 2.53
CA ASP A 137 28.44 -4.45 3.19
C ASP A 137 27.51 -3.73 2.19
N ASP A 138 27.99 -3.32 1.01
CA ASP A 138 27.17 -2.81 -0.09
C ASP A 138 26.09 -3.78 -0.58
N SER A 139 26.26 -5.07 -0.24
CA SER A 139 25.31 -6.13 -0.55
C SER A 139 24.06 -6.07 0.32
N TRP A 140 24.07 -5.34 1.43
CA TRP A 140 22.96 -5.32 2.39
C TRP A 140 22.21 -3.99 2.38
N ASP A 141 20.88 -4.08 2.29
CA ASP A 141 19.99 -2.94 2.48
C ASP A 141 18.74 -3.32 3.28
N TYR A 142 18.12 -2.33 3.91
CA TYR A 142 16.79 -2.47 4.48
C TYR A 142 15.82 -1.42 3.93
N ARG A 143 14.52 -1.69 4.07
CA ARG A 143 13.47 -0.71 3.78
C ARG A 143 12.34 -0.86 4.80
N VAL A 144 11.81 0.24 5.28
CA VAL A 144 10.56 0.29 6.05
C VAL A 144 9.54 1.15 5.33
N ARG A 145 8.29 0.68 5.31
CA ARG A 145 7.15 1.39 4.73
C ARG A 145 5.98 1.41 5.68
N LEU A 146 5.36 2.57 5.81
CA LEU A 146 4.13 2.78 6.56
C LEU A 146 3.00 3.16 5.61
N ARG A 147 1.79 2.71 5.91
CA ARG A 147 0.61 2.84 5.04
C ARG A 147 -0.62 3.15 5.88
N ALA A 148 -1.20 4.33 5.67
CA ALA A 148 -2.49 4.72 6.21
C ALA A 148 -3.56 4.61 5.11
N THR A 149 -4.68 3.96 5.41
CA THR A 149 -5.84 3.86 4.51
C THR A 149 -7.10 4.22 5.28
N THR A 150 -7.86 5.18 4.78
CA THR A 150 -9.09 5.63 5.44
C THR A 150 -10.25 5.77 4.48
N LYS A 151 -11.45 5.38 4.93
CA LYS A 151 -12.69 5.63 4.20
C LYS A 151 -13.23 7.00 4.59
N VAL A 152 -13.33 7.89 3.61
CA VAL A 152 -14.01 9.18 3.76
C VAL A 152 -15.52 8.98 3.77
N ASN A 153 -16.01 8.08 2.91
CA ASN A 153 -17.39 7.60 2.86
C ASN A 153 -17.42 6.21 2.18
N ASP A 154 -18.62 5.69 1.88
CA ASP A 154 -18.77 4.34 1.29
C ASP A 154 -18.16 4.19 -0.12
N LYS A 155 -17.90 5.30 -0.82
CA LYS A 155 -17.37 5.33 -2.20
C LYS A 155 -15.93 5.81 -2.28
N THR A 156 -15.48 6.63 -1.33
CA THR A 156 -14.20 7.33 -1.39
C THR A 156 -13.24 6.85 -0.29
N THR A 157 -12.05 6.47 -0.71
CA THR A 157 -10.92 6.05 0.14
C THR A 157 -9.73 6.97 -0.08
N VAL A 158 -9.11 7.44 0.99
CA VAL A 158 -7.83 8.15 0.96
C VAL A 158 -6.74 7.20 1.43
N LYS A 159 -5.59 7.21 0.74
CA LYS A 159 -4.44 6.38 1.05
C LYS A 159 -3.19 7.24 1.10
N TYR A 160 -2.40 7.06 2.15
CA TYR A 160 -1.16 7.78 2.38
C TYR A 160 -0.06 6.81 2.79
N GLY A 161 1.18 7.08 2.38
CA GLY A 161 2.30 6.18 2.64
C GLY A 161 3.63 6.90 2.72
N LEU A 162 4.48 6.37 3.60
CA LEU A 162 5.86 6.78 3.79
C LEU A 162 6.79 5.60 3.50
N SER A 163 7.97 5.88 2.96
CA SER A 163 9.03 4.91 2.67
C SER A 163 10.38 5.49 3.07
N THR A 164 11.24 4.65 3.65
CA THR A 164 12.66 4.98 3.89
C THR A 164 13.52 4.83 2.64
N ASP A 165 12.94 4.39 1.52
CA ASP A 165 13.66 3.71 0.44
C ASP A 165 14.53 2.53 0.93
N SER A 166 15.44 2.06 0.07
CA SER A 166 16.48 1.10 0.40
C SER A 166 17.65 1.83 1.07
N VAL A 167 17.77 1.68 2.38
CA VAL A 167 18.90 2.20 3.18
C VAL A 167 20.01 1.15 3.16
N ALA A 168 21.18 1.51 2.61
CA ALA A 168 22.34 0.62 2.53
C ALA A 168 23.04 0.49 3.88
N PHE A 169 23.63 -0.68 4.16
CA PHE A 169 24.38 -0.92 5.39
C PHE A 169 25.82 -0.38 5.31
N SER A 170 26.34 -0.19 4.11
CA SER A 170 27.66 0.40 3.84
C SER A 170 27.69 1.91 4.05
N ASP A 171 26.53 2.55 4.19
CA ASP A 171 26.47 3.98 4.44
C ASP A 171 26.94 4.29 5.87
N ASN A 172 27.96 5.13 5.97
CA ASN A 172 28.56 5.56 7.24
C ASN A 172 27.93 6.86 7.76
N GLU A 173 26.95 7.42 7.06
CA GLU A 173 26.25 8.63 7.48
C GLU A 173 25.56 8.42 8.82
N THR A 174 25.62 9.46 9.67
CA THR A 174 24.90 9.43 10.95
C THR A 174 23.38 9.35 10.69
N ALA A 175 22.64 8.70 11.59
CA ALA A 175 21.18 8.66 11.51
C ALA A 175 20.52 10.06 11.59
N SER A 176 21.26 11.07 12.07
CA SER A 176 20.87 12.48 12.11
C SER A 176 21.25 13.26 10.85
N SER A 177 21.89 12.63 9.86
CA SER A 177 22.26 13.33 8.63
C SER A 177 20.99 13.73 7.86
N ASP A 178 21.02 14.93 7.27
CA ASP A 178 19.93 15.42 6.42
C ASP A 178 19.87 14.71 5.05
N ASN A 179 20.71 13.69 4.84
CA ASN A 179 20.85 12.95 3.58
C ASN A 179 19.85 11.79 3.45
N GLY A 180 19.21 11.38 4.56
CA GLY A 180 18.26 10.26 4.62
C GLY A 180 16.81 10.68 4.37
N ASP A 181 16.23 10.30 3.24
CA ASP A 181 14.90 10.78 2.86
C ASP A 181 13.82 9.74 3.18
N VAL A 182 13.22 9.82 4.37
CA VAL A 182 11.85 9.33 4.52
C VAL A 182 10.96 10.20 3.64
N TYR A 183 10.33 9.61 2.62
CA TYR A 183 9.50 10.37 1.68
C TYR A 183 8.09 9.81 1.54
N THR A 184 7.19 10.66 1.05
CA THR A 184 5.83 10.26 0.67
C THR A 184 5.86 9.55 -0.68
N ASP A 185 5.78 8.22 -0.64
CA ASP A 185 5.67 7.37 -1.84
C ASP A 185 4.21 7.19 -2.27
N ARG A 186 3.23 7.51 -1.41
CA ARG A 186 1.82 7.39 -1.72
C ARG A 186 1.00 8.51 -1.10
N ALA A 187 0.15 9.13 -1.90
CA ALA A 187 -0.84 10.11 -1.47
C ALA A 187 -1.94 10.19 -2.54
N GLU A 188 -2.92 9.29 -2.45
CA GLU A 188 -3.96 9.14 -3.48
C GLU A 188 -5.36 9.07 -2.90
N VAL A 189 -6.32 9.58 -3.68
CA VAL A 189 -7.75 9.47 -3.43
C VAL A 189 -8.33 8.51 -4.47
N GLU A 190 -9.06 7.50 -4.03
CA GLU A 190 -9.78 6.56 -4.87
C GLU A 190 -11.28 6.73 -4.63
N THR A 191 -12.05 6.94 -5.70
CA THR A 191 -13.52 7.01 -5.64
C THR A 191 -14.14 5.97 -6.57
N LYS A 192 -15.09 5.18 -6.05
CA LYS A 192 -15.85 4.17 -6.81
C LYS A 192 -17.26 4.65 -7.12
N LEU A 193 -17.63 4.61 -8.39
CA LEU A 193 -18.94 5.02 -8.93
C LEU A 193 -19.50 3.88 -9.80
N GLY A 194 -20.19 2.92 -9.19
CA GLY A 194 -20.61 1.71 -9.89
C GLY A 194 -19.41 0.91 -10.38
N ASN A 195 -19.35 0.64 -11.69
CA ASN A 195 -18.25 -0.07 -12.34
C ASN A 195 -17.03 0.83 -12.62
N PHE A 196 -17.12 2.13 -12.32
CA PHE A 196 -16.02 3.06 -12.50
C PHE A 196 -15.22 3.25 -11.21
N LYS A 197 -13.90 3.33 -11.36
CA LYS A 197 -12.96 3.68 -10.30
C LYS A 197 -12.11 4.84 -10.81
N ILE A 198 -12.16 5.95 -10.08
CA ILE A 198 -11.35 7.14 -10.33
C ILE A 198 -10.23 7.16 -9.28
N ASN A 199 -9.01 7.40 -9.72
CA ASN A 199 -7.85 7.53 -8.86
C ASN A 199 -7.11 8.83 -9.20
N ALA A 200 -6.78 9.63 -8.20
CA ALA A 200 -6.00 10.84 -8.38
C ALA A 200 -4.99 11.01 -7.25
N GLY A 201 -3.77 11.43 -7.59
CA GLY A 201 -2.68 11.66 -6.65
C GLY A 201 -1.47 10.77 -6.94
N ARG A 202 -0.66 10.55 -5.91
CA ARG A 202 0.59 9.78 -5.98
C ARG A 202 0.36 8.33 -5.62
N THR A 203 0.80 7.42 -6.50
CA THR A 203 0.92 6.00 -6.21
C THR A 203 2.38 5.61 -6.05
N GLU A 204 2.63 4.67 -5.15
CA GLU A 204 3.95 4.11 -4.83
C GLU A 204 4.54 3.27 -5.97
N LYS A 205 3.71 2.92 -6.95
CA LYS A 205 4.11 2.06 -8.05
C LYS A 205 3.15 2.18 -9.23
N TYR A 206 3.69 2.57 -10.37
CA TYR A 206 3.02 2.49 -11.65
C TYR A 206 3.31 1.16 -12.34
N ILE A 207 2.26 0.39 -12.69
CA ILE A 207 2.29 -0.82 -13.52
C ILE A 207 1.01 -0.84 -14.37
N MET A 208 1.12 -1.29 -15.63
CA MET A 208 -0.01 -1.64 -16.47
C MET A 208 -0.52 -3.05 -16.18
N GLY A 209 -1.78 -3.14 -15.74
CA GLY A 209 -2.47 -4.38 -15.40
C GLY A 209 -1.66 -5.37 -14.60
N ASN A 210 -1.44 -6.55 -15.21
CA ASN A 210 -0.68 -7.66 -14.64
C ASN A 210 0.55 -7.99 -15.51
N ALA A 211 1.05 -6.99 -16.26
CA ALA A 211 2.33 -7.09 -16.95
C ALA A 211 3.47 -7.32 -15.96
N TYR A 212 4.62 -7.76 -16.46
CA TYR A 212 5.81 -7.99 -15.62
C TYR A 212 6.27 -6.70 -14.95
N GLY A 213 6.24 -5.57 -15.68
CA GLY A 213 6.58 -4.25 -15.16
C GLY A 213 8.09 -3.96 -15.18
N LEU A 214 8.78 -4.21 -16.30
CA LEU A 214 10.19 -3.82 -16.41
C LEU A 214 10.32 -2.29 -16.49
N ASN A 215 9.58 -1.66 -17.41
CA ASN A 215 9.54 -0.21 -17.60
C ASN A 215 8.60 0.51 -16.60
N TYR A 216 7.99 -0.24 -15.68
CA TYR A 216 6.95 0.24 -14.78
C TYR A 216 7.21 -0.26 -13.35
N GLY A 217 7.71 0.61 -12.48
CA GLY A 217 7.94 0.25 -11.08
C GLY A 217 8.19 1.42 -10.15
N ASP A 218 8.00 2.65 -10.63
CA ASP A 218 8.34 3.87 -9.90
C ASP A 218 7.13 4.57 -9.29
N VAL A 219 7.41 5.52 -8.40
CA VAL A 219 6.40 6.43 -7.85
C VAL A 219 5.89 7.33 -8.96
N PHE A 220 4.58 7.54 -8.98
CA PHE A 220 3.91 8.15 -10.12
C PHE A 220 2.75 9.04 -9.65
N ASP A 221 2.78 10.30 -10.05
CA ASP A 221 1.69 11.24 -9.83
C ASP A 221 0.70 11.13 -11.00
N ARG A 222 -0.55 10.71 -10.74
CA ARG A 222 -1.52 10.40 -11.81
C ARG A 222 -2.93 10.91 -11.56
N ALA A 223 -3.68 11.01 -12.66
CA ALA A 223 -5.13 10.90 -12.70
C ALA A 223 -5.50 9.72 -13.60
N GLN A 224 -6.36 8.83 -13.12
CA GLN A 224 -6.70 7.58 -13.81
C GLN A 224 -8.20 7.28 -13.65
N LEU A 225 -8.82 6.84 -14.74
CA LEU A 225 -10.16 6.28 -14.78
C LEU A 225 -10.06 4.81 -15.17
N GLN A 226 -10.79 3.95 -14.47
CA GLN A 226 -10.94 2.55 -14.84
C GLN A 226 -12.43 2.19 -14.86
N TYR A 227 -12.89 1.60 -15.95
CA TYR A 227 -14.12 0.82 -15.98
C TYR A 227 -13.76 -0.65 -15.78
N LYS A 228 -14.51 -1.38 -14.95
CA LYS A 228 -14.33 -2.82 -14.78
C LYS A 228 -15.65 -3.55 -14.55
N ASN A 229 -15.80 -4.69 -15.21
CA ASN A 229 -16.81 -5.69 -14.89
C ASN A 229 -16.14 -7.07 -14.70
N ASP A 230 -16.93 -8.14 -14.72
CA ASP A 230 -16.44 -9.51 -14.50
C ASP A 230 -15.60 -10.06 -15.66
N ASN A 231 -15.77 -9.53 -16.87
CA ASN A 231 -15.16 -10.05 -18.09
C ASN A 231 -13.99 -9.21 -18.59
N PHE A 232 -14.02 -7.89 -18.36
CA PHE A 232 -12.96 -7.00 -18.83
C PHE A 232 -12.82 -5.73 -17.97
N ALA A 233 -11.67 -5.08 -18.11
CA ALA A 233 -11.42 -3.74 -17.63
C ALA A 233 -10.83 -2.86 -18.74
N VAL A 234 -11.14 -1.58 -18.70
CA VAL A 234 -10.51 -0.55 -19.52
C VAL A 234 -9.99 0.52 -18.59
N THR A 235 -8.71 0.84 -18.71
CA THR A 235 -8.03 1.87 -17.92
C THR A 235 -7.51 2.94 -18.87
N ALA A 236 -7.68 4.21 -18.51
CA ALA A 236 -7.02 5.32 -19.16
C ALA A 236 -6.54 6.31 -18.10
N GLY A 237 -5.40 6.95 -18.34
CA GLY A 237 -4.88 7.92 -17.41
C GLY A 237 -3.78 8.78 -17.99
N TYR A 238 -3.36 9.73 -17.18
CA TYR A 238 -2.22 10.59 -17.45
C TYR A 238 -1.45 10.79 -16.15
N GLY A 239 -0.13 10.85 -16.23
CA GLY A 239 0.67 11.11 -15.06
C GLY A 239 2.13 11.43 -15.36
N LYS A 240 2.91 11.53 -14.29
CA LYS A 240 4.31 11.90 -14.31
C LYS A 240 5.11 11.03 -13.36
N PHE A 241 6.22 10.51 -13.85
CA PHE A 241 7.18 9.76 -13.04
C PHE A 241 7.84 10.66 -12.00
N LYS A 242 8.02 10.10 -10.81
CA LYS A 242 8.62 10.72 -9.64
C LYS A 242 9.67 9.77 -9.10
N ILE A 243 10.92 9.92 -9.49
CA ILE A 243 11.96 9.06 -8.92
C ILE A 243 12.27 9.56 -7.51
N ASN A 244 11.97 8.75 -6.50
CA ASN A 244 12.44 8.96 -5.13
C ASN A 244 13.13 7.69 -4.65
N GLY A 245 14.44 7.61 -4.88
CA GLY A 245 15.27 6.59 -4.26
C GLY A 245 16.71 6.66 -4.69
N SER A 246 17.58 7.21 -3.83
CA SER A 246 19.04 7.40 -3.94
C SER A 246 19.64 7.97 -5.25
N ASP A 247 18.94 8.00 -6.37
CA ASP A 247 19.32 8.67 -7.61
C ASP A 247 18.77 10.11 -7.54
N LYS A 248 19.37 10.91 -6.65
CA LYS A 248 19.15 12.35 -6.55
C LYS A 248 19.98 13.05 -7.64
N THR A 249 19.47 13.22 -8.86
CA THR A 249 19.95 14.30 -9.73
C THR A 249 18.85 14.85 -10.65
N PHE A 250 18.52 16.12 -10.42
CA PHE A 250 18.30 17.06 -11.52
C PHE A 250 19.42 18.11 -11.44
N ALA A 251 20.03 18.38 -12.60
CA ALA A 251 21.18 19.25 -12.86
C ALA A 251 22.55 18.68 -12.43
N GLY A 252 23.17 17.90 -13.32
CA GLY A 252 24.64 17.82 -13.40
C GLY A 252 25.32 16.49 -13.13
N ASP A 253 24.71 15.34 -13.43
CA ASP A 253 25.45 14.07 -13.53
C ASP A 253 24.79 13.10 -14.54
N ASP A 254 25.60 12.21 -15.11
CA ASP A 254 25.48 11.60 -16.46
C ASP A 254 24.40 10.51 -16.70
N ASP A 255 23.28 10.50 -15.98
CA ASP A 255 22.16 9.55 -16.25
C ASP A 255 20.85 10.28 -16.59
N LYS A 256 20.41 10.16 -17.85
CA LYS A 256 19.12 10.68 -18.34
C LYS A 256 17.94 9.83 -17.82
N GLY A 257 17.66 9.90 -16.53
CA GLY A 257 16.58 9.13 -15.87
C GLY A 257 15.16 9.53 -16.32
N ILE A 258 14.19 8.65 -16.03
CA ILE A 258 12.75 8.83 -16.34
C ILE A 258 12.05 9.87 -15.45
N ASP A 259 12.74 10.50 -14.49
CA ASP A 259 12.12 11.51 -13.63
C ASP A 259 11.57 12.69 -14.44
N GLY A 260 10.38 13.14 -14.04
CA GLY A 260 9.67 14.23 -14.71
C GLY A 260 9.08 13.88 -16.08
N VAL A 261 9.37 12.69 -16.64
CA VAL A 261 8.70 12.20 -17.85
C VAL A 261 7.21 12.05 -17.57
N LYS A 262 6.40 12.52 -18.49
CA LYS A 262 4.95 12.41 -18.43
C LYS A 262 4.48 11.38 -19.42
N THR A 263 3.38 10.72 -19.10
CA THR A 263 2.76 9.80 -20.06
C THR A 263 1.25 9.84 -20.01
N GLY A 264 0.63 9.87 -21.19
CA GLY A 264 -0.75 9.48 -21.40
C GLY A 264 -0.81 8.01 -21.73
N TYR A 265 -1.73 7.27 -21.11
CA TYR A 265 -1.75 5.82 -21.23
C TYR A 265 -3.14 5.22 -21.25
N GLY A 266 -3.22 4.03 -21.83
CA GLY A 266 -4.43 3.24 -21.94
C GLY A 266 -4.15 1.75 -21.86
N GLU A 267 -5.10 1.00 -21.32
CA GLU A 267 -5.03 -0.46 -21.20
C GLU A 267 -6.42 -1.08 -21.34
N ILE A 268 -6.48 -2.24 -22.00
CA ILE A 268 -7.64 -3.13 -22.04
C ILE A 268 -7.22 -4.50 -21.50
N GLU A 269 -7.91 -5.00 -20.49
CA GLU A 269 -7.71 -6.32 -19.90
C GLU A 269 -8.94 -7.20 -20.10
N GLY A 270 -8.75 -8.44 -20.54
CA GLY A 270 -9.76 -9.50 -20.52
C GLY A 270 -9.50 -10.49 -19.39
N PHE A 271 -10.57 -10.93 -18.72
CA PHE A 271 -10.53 -11.91 -17.63
C PHE A 271 -11.19 -13.21 -18.08
N PHE A 272 -10.53 -14.34 -17.79
CA PHE A 272 -11.02 -15.66 -18.16
C PHE A 272 -10.53 -16.72 -17.17
N GLY A 273 -11.05 -17.94 -17.29
CA GLY A 273 -10.75 -19.16 -16.51
C GLY A 273 -9.80 -19.05 -15.30
N ASN A 274 -10.27 -19.42 -14.12
CA ASN A 274 -9.45 -19.55 -12.90
C ASN A 274 -8.60 -18.31 -12.55
N GLY A 275 -9.09 -17.10 -12.89
CA GLY A 275 -8.39 -15.84 -12.62
C GLY A 275 -7.28 -15.51 -13.62
N SER A 276 -7.27 -16.17 -14.78
CA SER A 276 -6.38 -15.85 -15.90
C SER A 276 -6.75 -14.52 -16.55
N LYS A 277 -5.76 -13.88 -17.15
CA LYS A 277 -5.88 -12.53 -17.71
C LYS A 277 -5.05 -12.37 -18.97
N VAL A 278 -5.52 -11.52 -19.86
CA VAL A 278 -4.76 -11.03 -21.02
C VAL A 278 -4.95 -9.53 -21.10
N GLY A 279 -3.92 -8.78 -21.46
CA GLY A 279 -4.04 -7.34 -21.60
C GLY A 279 -3.15 -6.79 -22.70
N VAL A 280 -3.59 -5.67 -23.27
CA VAL A 280 -2.81 -4.82 -24.18
C VAL A 280 -2.81 -3.40 -23.64
N TYR A 281 -1.68 -2.72 -23.74
CA TYR A 281 -1.50 -1.39 -23.18
C TYR A 281 -0.60 -0.52 -24.06
N TYR A 282 -0.75 0.78 -23.87
CA TYR A 282 -0.04 1.81 -24.60
C TYR A 282 0.37 2.95 -23.66
N ASN A 283 1.56 3.51 -23.88
CA ASN A 283 2.06 4.72 -23.25
C ASN A 283 2.58 5.67 -24.34
N ASP A 284 2.18 6.93 -24.28
CA ASP A 284 2.74 8.03 -25.05
C ASP A 284 3.60 8.87 -24.11
N PHE A 285 4.90 8.97 -24.33
CA PHE A 285 5.82 9.65 -23.44
C PHE A 285 6.12 11.07 -23.94
N THR A 286 6.10 12.02 -23.01
CA THR A 286 6.47 13.40 -23.31
C THR A 286 7.29 13.99 -22.17
N ARG A 287 8.23 14.87 -22.53
CA ARG A 287 8.96 15.70 -21.56
C ARG A 287 8.61 17.16 -21.83
N ALA A 288 7.73 17.73 -21.02
CA ALA A 288 7.28 19.12 -21.15
C ALA A 288 7.50 19.90 -19.84
N GLY A 289 8.22 21.03 -19.91
CA GLY A 289 8.32 22.01 -18.83
C GLY A 289 9.67 22.20 -18.16
N GLY A 290 10.78 21.86 -18.81
CA GLY A 290 12.13 22.23 -18.36
C GLY A 290 12.43 23.72 -18.59
N LYS A 291 13.33 24.29 -17.79
CA LYS A 291 13.89 25.65 -18.02
C LYS A 291 14.88 25.68 -19.20
N ASN A 292 15.29 24.51 -19.70
CA ASN A 292 16.28 24.35 -20.76
C ASN A 292 15.62 23.81 -22.03
N SER A 293 15.97 24.40 -23.17
CA SER A 293 15.48 24.07 -24.52
C SER A 293 16.00 22.73 -25.07
N GLY A 294 16.52 21.83 -24.23
CA GLY A 294 17.20 20.59 -24.62
C GLY A 294 16.71 19.32 -23.90
N ASP A 295 15.63 19.42 -23.14
CA ASP A 295 15.07 18.31 -22.37
C ASP A 295 14.48 17.24 -23.32
N SER A 296 15.22 16.17 -23.56
CA SER A 296 14.78 15.01 -24.34
C SER A 296 14.69 13.76 -23.47
N PHE A 297 13.84 12.83 -23.89
CA PHE A 297 13.70 11.49 -23.32
C PHE A 297 13.81 10.49 -24.47
N MET A 298 14.35 9.30 -24.23
CA MET A 298 14.66 8.37 -25.31
C MET A 298 13.41 7.67 -25.85
N GLY A 299 12.42 7.39 -25.00
CA GLY A 299 11.17 6.74 -25.39
C GLY A 299 10.17 7.75 -25.94
N ASP A 300 9.64 7.47 -27.13
CA ASP A 300 8.53 8.22 -27.73
C ASP A 300 7.21 7.59 -27.28
N ASP A 301 7.00 6.32 -27.63
CA ASP A 301 5.84 5.55 -27.21
C ASP A 301 6.20 4.09 -26.92
N LEU A 302 5.29 3.40 -26.22
CA LEU A 302 5.44 1.98 -25.88
C LEU A 302 4.12 1.26 -26.01
N TRP A 303 4.12 0.20 -26.82
CA TRP A 303 3.06 -0.80 -26.90
C TRP A 303 3.45 -2.08 -26.18
N GLY A 304 2.56 -2.63 -25.37
CA GLY A 304 2.81 -3.89 -24.70
C GLY A 304 1.59 -4.79 -24.63
N ALA A 305 1.85 -6.07 -24.46
CA ALA A 305 0.86 -7.10 -24.30
C ALA A 305 1.33 -8.12 -23.28
N TYR A 306 0.41 -8.68 -22.50
CA TYR A 306 0.72 -9.73 -21.55
C TYR A 306 -0.39 -10.79 -21.51
N VAL A 307 0.00 -12.00 -21.13
CA VAL A 307 -0.90 -13.10 -20.76
C VAL A 307 -0.44 -13.65 -19.41
N SER A 308 -1.35 -13.74 -18.44
CA SER A 308 -1.16 -14.49 -17.20
C SER A 308 -2.18 -15.62 -17.15
N TYR A 309 -1.72 -16.84 -17.40
CA TYR A 309 -2.56 -18.02 -17.52
C TYR A 309 -2.40 -18.92 -16.29
N ASN A 310 -3.50 -19.12 -15.56
CA ASN A 310 -3.55 -20.06 -14.44
C ASN A 310 -4.08 -21.41 -14.93
N PHE A 311 -3.29 -22.47 -14.78
CA PHE A 311 -3.69 -23.84 -15.12
C PHE A 311 -3.51 -24.80 -13.95
N GLY A 312 -4.54 -25.62 -13.72
CA GLY A 312 -4.69 -26.33 -12.46
C GLY A 312 -4.77 -25.38 -11.26
N SER A 313 -4.44 -25.87 -10.07
CA SER A 313 -4.51 -25.10 -8.83
C SER A 313 -3.19 -24.47 -8.39
N LYS A 314 -2.09 -24.75 -9.11
CA LYS A 314 -0.72 -24.44 -8.67
C LYS A 314 0.15 -23.76 -9.71
N TRP A 315 -0.22 -23.76 -10.99
CA TRP A 315 0.65 -23.21 -12.03
C TRP A 315 0.13 -21.87 -12.55
N ASN A 316 1.07 -20.96 -12.78
CA ASN A 316 0.84 -19.72 -13.49
C ASN A 316 1.95 -19.52 -14.54
N LEU A 317 1.56 -19.22 -15.77
CA LEU A 317 2.47 -18.75 -16.82
C LEU A 317 2.20 -17.27 -17.10
N LEU A 318 3.19 -16.43 -16.87
CA LEU A 318 3.20 -15.04 -17.29
C LEU A 318 4.08 -14.90 -18.54
N VAL A 319 3.54 -14.34 -19.61
CA VAL A 319 4.31 -13.90 -20.78
C VAL A 319 4.01 -12.43 -21.01
N ASN A 320 5.04 -11.63 -21.27
CA ASN A 320 4.92 -10.21 -21.52
C ASN A 320 5.85 -9.79 -22.66
N TYR A 321 5.30 -9.04 -23.60
CA TYR A 321 6.01 -8.39 -24.68
C TYR A 321 5.84 -6.88 -24.61
N GLU A 322 6.90 -6.13 -24.86
CA GLU A 322 6.84 -4.68 -25.07
C GLU A 322 7.65 -4.30 -26.31
N LYS A 323 7.15 -3.32 -27.05
CA LYS A 323 7.87 -2.60 -28.09
C LYS A 323 7.93 -1.13 -27.69
N VAL A 324 9.14 -0.60 -27.65
CA VAL A 324 9.45 0.80 -27.39
C VAL A 324 9.86 1.44 -28.70
N ASN A 325 9.19 2.52 -29.10
CA ASN A 325 9.66 3.38 -30.18
C ASN A 325 10.50 4.51 -29.57
N LEU A 326 11.61 4.83 -30.22
CA LEU A 326 12.58 5.82 -29.75
C LEU A 326 12.35 7.17 -30.42
N THR A 327 12.51 8.24 -29.64
CA THR A 327 12.41 9.61 -30.16
C THR A 327 13.51 9.89 -31.19
N ASN A 328 13.20 10.71 -32.19
CA ASN A 328 14.16 11.14 -33.22
C ASN A 328 15.51 11.59 -32.63
N GLY A 329 16.59 10.96 -33.11
CA GLY A 329 17.95 11.19 -32.63
C GLY A 329 18.45 10.16 -31.61
N TYR A 330 17.56 9.35 -31.03
CA TYR A 330 17.93 8.16 -30.27
C TYR A 330 17.85 6.93 -31.18
N LYS A 331 18.86 6.06 -31.06
CA LYS A 331 18.98 4.83 -31.83
C LYS A 331 19.51 3.73 -30.94
N THR A 332 19.09 2.50 -31.21
CA THR A 332 19.71 1.32 -30.60
C THR A 332 21.14 1.14 -31.09
N ILE A 333 21.92 0.28 -30.43
CA ILE A 333 23.26 -0.11 -30.87
C ILE A 333 23.29 -0.70 -32.30
N ASN A 334 22.16 -1.24 -32.77
CA ASN A 334 21.97 -1.76 -34.12
C ASN A 334 21.42 -0.71 -35.11
N ASN A 335 21.34 0.56 -34.68
CA ASN A 335 20.83 1.70 -35.45
C ASN A 335 19.33 1.66 -35.76
N ASP A 336 18.55 0.94 -34.94
CA ASP A 336 17.09 0.89 -35.04
C ASP A 336 16.44 2.06 -34.29
N ASP A 337 15.23 2.46 -34.70
CA ASP A 337 14.37 3.45 -34.00
C ASP A 337 13.41 2.82 -33.00
N ASN A 338 13.51 1.51 -32.76
CA ASN A 338 12.67 0.81 -31.81
C ASN A 338 13.42 -0.36 -31.18
N ALA A 339 12.94 -0.81 -30.04
CA ALA A 339 13.54 -1.88 -29.26
C ALA A 339 12.46 -2.71 -28.56
N ASN A 340 12.69 -4.00 -28.44
CA ASN A 340 11.73 -4.97 -27.94
C ASN A 340 12.18 -5.63 -26.64
N LEU A 341 11.19 -6.04 -25.85
CA LEU A 341 11.33 -6.77 -24.59
C LEU A 341 10.44 -8.00 -24.62
N TRP A 342 11.00 -9.16 -24.24
CA TRP A 342 10.27 -10.40 -24.00
C TRP A 342 10.57 -10.96 -22.62
N ILE A 343 9.51 -11.35 -21.92
CA ILE A 343 9.59 -11.95 -20.58
C ILE A 343 8.65 -13.14 -20.53
N ALA A 344 9.13 -14.27 -20.00
CA ALA A 344 8.30 -15.42 -19.68
C ALA A 344 8.67 -15.96 -18.30
N GLN A 345 7.69 -16.08 -17.40
CA GLN A 345 7.87 -16.66 -16.07
C GLN A 345 6.86 -17.77 -15.85
N LEU A 346 7.35 -18.97 -15.52
CA LEU A 346 6.54 -20.10 -15.10
C LEU A 346 6.68 -20.28 -13.59
N THR A 347 5.56 -20.14 -12.87
CA THR A 347 5.49 -20.27 -11.41
C THR A 347 4.73 -21.53 -11.00
N TYR A 348 5.25 -22.24 -10.01
CA TYR A 348 4.59 -23.31 -9.28
C TYR A 348 4.35 -22.91 -7.83
N GLY A 349 3.15 -23.18 -7.33
CA GLY A 349 2.77 -22.90 -5.94
C GLY A 349 2.40 -21.44 -5.71
N LYS A 350 2.17 -21.10 -4.44
CA LYS A 350 1.81 -19.74 -4.01
C LYS A 350 2.27 -19.53 -2.57
N ALA A 351 3.17 -18.58 -2.35
CA ALA A 351 3.49 -18.08 -1.02
C ALA A 351 2.39 -17.11 -0.53
N ILE A 352 1.67 -17.49 0.52
CA ILE A 352 0.58 -16.71 1.12
C ILE A 352 1.05 -16.23 2.48
N LYS A 353 1.42 -14.94 2.58
CA LYS A 353 2.04 -14.36 3.80
C LYS A 353 1.29 -14.65 5.10
N SER A 354 -0.04 -14.79 5.07
CA SER A 354 -0.83 -15.10 6.26
C SER A 354 -0.84 -16.59 6.67
N GLN A 355 -0.27 -17.48 5.84
CA GLN A 355 -0.27 -18.93 6.01
C GLN A 355 1.17 -19.48 6.04
N PRO A 356 1.71 -19.77 7.24
CA PRO A 356 3.01 -20.42 7.39
C PRO A 356 3.13 -21.72 6.60
N GLY A 357 4.32 -22.01 6.07
CA GLY A 357 4.63 -23.22 5.31
C GLY A 357 4.21 -23.18 3.84
N THR A 358 3.49 -22.14 3.40
CA THR A 358 3.18 -21.94 1.98
C THR A 358 4.40 -21.44 1.22
N TRP A 359 4.52 -21.82 -0.06
CA TRP A 359 5.70 -21.53 -0.88
C TRP A 359 5.37 -21.46 -2.36
N SER A 360 6.27 -20.84 -3.11
CA SER A 360 6.28 -20.83 -4.57
C SER A 360 7.71 -20.92 -5.10
N ALA A 361 7.86 -21.49 -6.28
CA ALA A 361 9.11 -21.49 -7.04
C ALA A 361 8.82 -21.13 -8.50
N TRP A 362 9.78 -20.54 -9.18
CA TRP A 362 9.62 -20.14 -10.57
C TRP A 362 10.93 -20.20 -11.34
N VAL A 363 10.78 -20.31 -12.66
CA VAL A 363 11.83 -20.09 -13.66
C VAL A 363 11.39 -18.97 -14.59
N GLU A 364 12.33 -18.15 -15.01
CA GLU A 364 12.10 -16.98 -15.83
C GLU A 364 13.12 -16.86 -16.94
N TYR A 365 12.66 -16.42 -18.10
CA TYR A 365 13.47 -15.98 -19.21
C TYR A 365 13.19 -14.49 -19.48
N LEU A 366 14.25 -13.73 -19.71
CA LEU A 366 14.24 -12.31 -20.02
C LEU A 366 15.10 -12.05 -21.26
N ASN A 367 14.57 -11.31 -22.23
CA ASN A 367 15.30 -10.86 -23.40
C ASN A 367 14.96 -9.38 -23.66
N VAL A 368 15.95 -8.50 -23.52
CA VAL A 368 15.80 -7.05 -23.61
C VAL A 368 16.77 -6.49 -24.64
N GLU A 369 16.24 -5.78 -25.64
CA GLU A 369 17.04 -5.04 -26.63
C GLU A 369 17.58 -3.73 -26.06
N ASP A 370 18.72 -3.31 -26.61
CA ASP A 370 19.24 -1.95 -26.40
C ASP A 370 18.17 -0.90 -26.70
N GLY A 371 17.83 -0.08 -25.70
CA GLY A 371 16.77 0.93 -25.78
C GLY A 371 15.37 0.47 -25.35
N ALA A 372 15.14 -0.82 -25.07
CA ALA A 372 13.83 -1.31 -24.59
C ALA A 372 13.60 -1.04 -23.10
N TYR A 373 14.67 -0.91 -22.30
CA TYR A 373 14.59 -0.47 -20.92
C TYR A 373 14.79 1.05 -20.83
N LEU A 374 13.73 1.75 -20.46
CA LEU A 374 13.65 3.22 -20.44
C LEU A 374 14.25 3.86 -19.16
N GLY A 375 14.78 3.04 -18.25
CA GLY A 375 15.34 3.48 -16.98
C GLY A 375 14.32 3.56 -15.83
N GLY A 376 14.77 4.05 -14.67
CA GLY A 376 13.95 4.20 -13.45
C GLY A 376 13.88 2.95 -12.57
N SER A 377 12.87 2.90 -11.70
CA SER A 377 12.58 1.73 -10.86
C SER A 377 11.74 0.69 -11.61
N THR A 378 12.06 -0.59 -11.41
CA THR A 378 11.39 -1.71 -12.08
C THR A 378 10.62 -2.58 -11.07
N ASN A 379 9.67 -3.38 -11.56
CA ASN A 379 9.12 -4.50 -10.80
C ASN A 379 9.98 -5.78 -10.87
N SER A 380 11.10 -5.73 -11.61
CA SER A 380 12.03 -6.85 -11.70
C SER A 380 12.71 -7.11 -10.36
N TRP A 381 13.04 -8.39 -10.12
CA TRP A 381 13.88 -8.75 -8.97
C TRP A 381 15.37 -8.49 -9.26
N ARG A 382 15.77 -8.46 -10.55
CA ARG A 382 17.10 -8.04 -11.02
C ARG A 382 17.32 -6.57 -10.70
N PHE A 383 18.55 -6.24 -10.33
CA PHE A 383 18.93 -4.93 -9.80
C PHE A 383 20.05 -4.24 -10.57
N ASP A 384 20.76 -4.95 -11.47
CA ASP A 384 21.72 -4.34 -12.37
C ASP A 384 21.00 -3.59 -13.50
N LYS A 385 20.77 -2.29 -13.28
CA LYS A 385 20.12 -1.39 -14.25
C LYS A 385 20.92 -1.27 -15.56
N LYS A 386 22.25 -1.42 -15.53
CA LYS A 386 23.10 -1.31 -16.72
C LYS A 386 22.97 -2.56 -17.58
N ALA A 387 22.87 -3.73 -16.95
CA ALA A 387 22.63 -4.99 -17.65
C ALA A 387 21.24 -5.05 -18.29
N LEU A 388 20.20 -4.60 -17.58
CA LEU A 388 18.81 -4.63 -18.05
C LEU A 388 18.58 -3.88 -19.38
N GLY A 389 19.50 -3.01 -19.80
CA GLY A 389 19.41 -2.30 -21.07
C GLY A 389 19.67 -3.14 -22.32
N ASN A 390 20.34 -4.29 -22.26
CA ASN A 390 20.75 -5.05 -23.46
C ASN A 390 21.12 -6.50 -23.09
N ILE A 391 20.15 -7.31 -22.64
CA ILE A 391 20.46 -8.60 -21.99
C ILE A 391 19.51 -9.72 -22.40
N GLU A 392 20.08 -10.90 -22.57
CA GLU A 392 19.39 -12.18 -22.49
C GLU A 392 19.78 -12.87 -21.17
N SER A 393 18.82 -13.31 -20.36
CA SER A 393 19.11 -13.86 -19.03
C SER A 393 18.03 -14.82 -18.56
N TRP A 394 18.46 -15.93 -17.98
CA TRP A 394 17.57 -16.81 -17.22
C TRP A 394 17.61 -16.47 -15.74
N GLY A 395 16.52 -16.80 -15.04
CA GLY A 395 16.39 -16.61 -13.60
C GLY A 395 15.69 -17.79 -12.96
N VAL A 396 16.11 -18.15 -11.76
CA VAL A 396 15.32 -19.00 -10.86
C VAL A 396 15.05 -18.26 -9.57
N GLY A 397 13.94 -18.59 -8.92
CA GLY A 397 13.66 -18.05 -7.62
C GLY A 397 12.51 -18.73 -6.91
N GLY A 398 12.31 -18.31 -5.67
CA GLY A 398 11.23 -18.83 -4.86
C GLY A 398 10.97 -18.00 -3.61
N SER A 399 9.83 -18.29 -3.00
CA SER A 399 9.36 -17.65 -1.77
C SER A 399 8.89 -18.72 -0.80
N TYR A 400 9.19 -18.57 0.48
CA TYR A 400 8.74 -19.44 1.56
C TYR A 400 8.24 -18.61 2.74
N VAL A 401 7.04 -18.92 3.25
CA VAL A 401 6.44 -18.22 4.39
C VAL A 401 6.86 -18.92 5.68
N VAL A 402 7.88 -18.38 6.33
CA VAL A 402 8.49 -18.97 7.53
C VAL A 402 7.54 -18.88 8.74
N ALA A 403 6.84 -17.77 8.87
CA ALA A 403 5.85 -17.52 9.91
C ALA A 403 4.77 -16.58 9.39
N LYS A 404 3.69 -16.39 10.16
CA LYS A 404 2.62 -15.48 9.75
C LYS A 404 3.20 -14.09 9.55
N ASN A 405 2.98 -13.55 8.36
CA ASN A 405 3.48 -12.28 7.85
C ASN A 405 5.01 -12.16 7.73
N ALA A 406 5.76 -13.26 7.77
CA ALA A 406 7.20 -13.30 7.56
C ALA A 406 7.53 -14.23 6.39
N GLN A 407 8.04 -13.65 5.31
CA GLN A 407 8.35 -14.37 4.06
C GLN A 407 9.83 -14.21 3.71
N PHE A 408 10.48 -15.32 3.40
CA PHE A 408 11.81 -15.34 2.80
C PHE A 408 11.69 -15.48 1.29
N ASN A 409 12.52 -14.78 0.53
CA ASN A 409 12.65 -14.95 -0.90
C ASN A 409 14.13 -15.11 -1.30
N VAL A 410 14.37 -15.88 -2.35
CA VAL A 410 15.70 -16.08 -2.94
C VAL A 410 15.59 -16.14 -4.46
N TYR A 411 16.57 -15.55 -5.13
CA TYR A 411 16.62 -15.37 -6.58
C TYR A 411 18.05 -15.46 -7.09
N GLN A 412 18.24 -16.01 -8.27
CA GLN A 412 19.55 -16.07 -8.92
C GLN A 412 19.41 -16.04 -10.44
N THR A 413 20.23 -15.24 -11.12
CA THR A 413 20.34 -15.29 -12.58
C THR A 413 21.35 -16.36 -12.99
N PHE A 414 21.20 -16.87 -14.21
CA PHE A 414 22.18 -17.74 -14.82
C PHE A 414 22.10 -17.60 -16.35
N ALA A 415 23.19 -17.96 -17.02
CA ALA A 415 23.30 -17.86 -18.48
C ALA A 415 22.97 -16.45 -19.00
N SER A 416 23.40 -15.42 -18.26
CA SER A 416 23.21 -14.02 -18.64
C SER A 416 24.23 -13.63 -19.72
N LYS A 417 23.76 -12.96 -20.78
CA LYS A 417 24.56 -12.58 -21.96
C LYS A 417 24.15 -11.22 -22.47
N TRP A 418 25.10 -10.46 -23.00
CA TRP A 418 24.76 -9.26 -23.78
C TRP A 418 24.07 -9.67 -25.09
N LYS A 419 22.95 -9.03 -25.43
CA LYS A 419 22.21 -9.39 -26.66
C LYS A 419 22.91 -8.87 -27.91
N ASP A 420 23.26 -7.57 -27.91
CA ASP A 420 23.86 -6.88 -29.04
C ASP A 420 25.29 -6.36 -28.74
N HIS A 421 26.08 -6.19 -29.81
CA HIS A 421 27.55 -6.08 -29.79
C HIS A 421 28.16 -5.03 -28.84
N LYS A 422 28.52 -5.44 -27.62
CA LYS A 422 29.60 -4.80 -26.86
C LYS A 422 30.93 -5.43 -27.24
N LYS A 423 31.62 -4.87 -28.26
CA LYS A 423 32.90 -5.41 -28.78
C LYS A 423 33.88 -5.72 -27.63
N ASN A 424 34.30 -6.98 -27.53
CA ASN A 424 35.25 -7.49 -26.52
C ASN A 424 34.79 -7.36 -25.05
N ALA A 425 33.50 -7.19 -24.78
CA ALA A 425 32.98 -7.21 -23.40
C ALA A 425 32.75 -8.64 -22.94
N ALA A 426 33.15 -8.93 -21.69
CA ALA A 426 32.69 -10.13 -21.01
C ALA A 426 31.17 -10.07 -20.79
N ASP A 427 30.53 -11.23 -20.78
CA ASP A 427 29.12 -11.36 -20.41
C ASP A 427 28.87 -10.79 -19.00
N PRO A 428 27.66 -10.28 -18.72
CA PRO A 428 27.34 -9.68 -17.43
C PRO A 428 27.41 -10.72 -16.31
N GLU A 429 27.99 -10.32 -15.18
CA GLU A 429 28.07 -11.17 -13.99
C GLU A 429 26.69 -11.49 -13.42
N GLU A 430 26.55 -12.70 -12.87
CA GLU A 430 25.27 -13.19 -12.36
C GLU A 430 24.87 -12.49 -11.05
N GLN A 431 23.57 -12.24 -10.90
CA GLN A 431 22.96 -11.57 -9.77
C GLN A 431 22.33 -12.60 -8.82
N THR A 432 22.70 -12.51 -7.54
CA THR A 432 22.04 -13.24 -6.46
C THR A 432 21.32 -12.26 -5.56
N ARG A 433 20.08 -12.57 -5.17
CA ARG A 433 19.32 -11.75 -4.22
C ARG A 433 18.58 -12.65 -3.24
N ALA A 434 18.63 -12.29 -1.96
CA ALA A 434 17.83 -12.92 -0.91
C ALA A 434 17.20 -11.83 -0.04
N GLU A 435 15.99 -12.05 0.48
CA GLU A 435 15.36 -11.07 1.35
C GLU A 435 14.33 -11.68 2.31
N PHE A 436 14.28 -11.10 3.51
CA PHE A 436 13.16 -11.27 4.43
C PHE A 436 12.22 -10.08 4.31
N VAL A 437 10.92 -10.37 4.22
CA VAL A 437 9.84 -9.38 4.20
C VAL A 437 8.88 -9.66 5.34
N PHE A 438 8.71 -8.67 6.21
CA PHE A 438 7.79 -8.66 7.33
C PHE A 438 6.63 -7.71 7.02
N VAL A 439 5.38 -8.13 7.22
CA VAL A 439 4.19 -7.30 7.00
C VAL A 439 3.41 -7.16 8.32
N PHE A 440 2.88 -5.99 8.61
CA PHE A 440 2.13 -5.73 9.83
C PHE A 440 0.89 -4.86 9.60
#